data_AF-A0A1Y4B556-F1
#
_entry.id   AF-A0A1Y4B556-F1
#
_cell.length_a   1.000
_cell.length_b   1.000
_cell.length_c   1.000
_cell.angle_alpha   90.00
_cell.angle_beta   90.00
_cell.angle_gamma   90.00
#
_symmetry.space_group_name_H-M   'P 1'
#
loop_
_entity.id
_entity.type
_entity.pdbx_description
1 polymer ?
#
loop_
_entity_poly.entity_id
_entity_poly.type
_entity_poly.pdbx_seq_one_letter_code
_entity_poly.pdbx_strand_id
1 'polypeptide(L)'
;MERKVLRHLEKRSREWGINLPAAPEAAIKAIEKKYKERGANIGFSAKRFEHPEKLNANAGLFRSSKVIFSSEWIAYLLMRNDEEVTNAFLAALGHELAHKEKYIPPYLHLFSVKFVAWVNEVYADFLSENKFLHGNRQLLLNSMNFKRSKKGEDKDDRLHPSWKRRIHYAENFETFDEKLIRQIAKDARCKNKKLIQKVIDHYTK
;
A
#
# COMPACT_ATOMS: atom_id res chain seq x y z
N MET A 1 1.91 -21.34 -9.42
CA MET A 1 2.34 -20.67 -8.17
C MET A 1 3.83 -20.83 -8.01
N GLU A 2 4.51 -19.80 -7.54
CA GLU A 2 5.97 -19.82 -7.44
C GLU A 2 6.44 -20.73 -6.30
N ARG A 3 7.30 -21.72 -6.58
CA ARG A 3 7.94 -22.57 -5.55
C ARG A 3 8.65 -21.77 -4.44
N LYS A 4 9.08 -20.54 -4.73
CA LYS A 4 9.70 -19.64 -3.74
C LYS A 4 8.71 -19.13 -2.69
N VAL A 5 7.43 -18.97 -3.02
CA VAL A 5 6.40 -18.57 -2.04
C VAL A 5 6.20 -19.67 -1.00
N LEU A 6 6.13 -20.94 -1.43
CA LEU A 6 6.01 -22.07 -0.52
C LEU A 6 7.21 -22.21 0.41
N ARG A 7 8.44 -22.09 -0.13
CA ARG A 7 9.65 -22.09 0.70
C ARG A 7 9.67 -20.97 1.74
N HIS A 8 9.12 -19.80 1.39
CA HIS A 8 8.96 -18.70 2.35
C HIS A 8 7.98 -19.04 3.46
N LEU A 9 6.84 -19.64 3.11
CA LEU A 9 5.83 -20.12 4.06
C LEU A 9 6.39 -21.18 5.01
N GLU A 10 7.11 -22.17 4.50
CA GLU A 10 7.77 -23.21 5.31
C GLU A 10 8.80 -22.59 6.27
N LYS A 11 9.58 -21.61 5.79
CA LYS A 11 10.52 -20.87 6.63
C LYS A 11 9.80 -20.15 7.76
N ARG A 12 8.75 -19.37 7.46
CA ARG A 12 7.97 -18.64 8.47
C ARG A 12 7.24 -19.57 9.44
N SER A 13 6.74 -20.71 8.97
CA SER A 13 6.13 -21.74 9.81
C SER A 13 7.09 -22.23 10.90
N ARG A 14 8.34 -22.53 10.53
CA ARG A 14 9.39 -22.91 11.48
C ARG A 14 9.75 -21.77 12.44
N GLU A 15 9.94 -20.55 11.92
CA GLU A 15 10.33 -19.38 12.72
C GLU A 15 9.23 -18.95 13.71
N TRP A 16 7.97 -19.10 13.35
CA TRP A 16 6.83 -18.67 14.16
C TRP A 16 6.26 -19.78 15.03
N GLY A 17 6.66 -21.03 14.81
CA GLY A 17 6.09 -22.18 15.51
C GLY A 17 4.61 -22.41 15.19
N ILE A 18 4.15 -22.00 14.00
CA ILE A 18 2.76 -22.11 13.56
C ILE A 18 2.71 -23.03 12.34
N ASN A 19 1.87 -24.05 12.40
CA ASN A 19 1.72 -25.00 11.30
C ASN A 19 1.05 -24.34 10.08
N LEU A 20 1.53 -24.70 8.89
CA LEU A 20 0.85 -24.36 7.65
C LEU A 20 -0.48 -25.13 7.54
N PRO A 21 -1.45 -24.60 6.79
CA PRO A 21 -2.61 -25.39 6.36
C PRO A 21 -2.17 -26.67 5.64
N ALA A 22 -2.95 -27.75 5.75
CA ALA A 22 -2.63 -29.03 5.12
C ALA A 22 -2.45 -28.94 3.59
N ALA A 23 -3.14 -28.01 2.93
CA ALA A 23 -3.00 -27.71 1.51
C ALA A 23 -2.73 -26.20 1.29
N PRO A 24 -1.50 -25.72 1.52
CA PRO A 24 -1.17 -24.29 1.43
C PRO A 24 -1.53 -23.70 0.07
N GLU A 25 -1.29 -24.43 -1.01
CA GLU A 25 -1.57 -23.97 -2.36
C GLU A 25 -3.04 -23.71 -2.62
N ALA A 26 -3.90 -24.60 -2.10
CA ALA A 26 -5.34 -24.46 -2.22
C ALA A 26 -5.84 -23.27 -1.39
N ALA A 27 -5.30 -23.08 -0.18
CA ALA A 27 -5.60 -21.93 0.66
C ALA A 27 -5.23 -20.59 0.00
N ILE A 28 -4.07 -20.51 -0.65
CA ILE A 28 -3.65 -19.32 -1.41
C ILE A 28 -4.61 -19.03 -2.56
N LYS A 29 -4.98 -20.04 -3.35
CA LYS A 29 -5.95 -19.89 -4.45
C LYS A 29 -7.33 -19.45 -3.94
N ALA A 30 -7.75 -19.95 -2.78
CA ALA A 30 -9.01 -19.53 -2.16
C ALA A 30 -8.99 -18.04 -1.78
N ILE A 31 -7.87 -17.54 -1.24
CA ILE A 31 -7.67 -16.11 -0.98
C ILE A 31 -7.71 -15.30 -2.27
N GLU A 32 -6.95 -15.68 -3.30
CA GLU A 32 -6.97 -14.99 -4.60
C GLU A 32 -8.39 -14.96 -5.20
N LYS A 33 -9.13 -16.07 -5.13
CA LYS A 33 -10.52 -16.17 -5.58
C LYS A 33 -11.45 -15.24 -4.80
N LYS A 34 -11.38 -15.25 -3.47
CA LYS A 34 -12.18 -14.38 -2.58
C LYS A 34 -12.06 -12.90 -2.97
N TYR A 35 -10.84 -12.42 -3.24
CA TYR A 35 -10.63 -11.02 -3.63
C TYR A 35 -11.02 -10.76 -5.08
N LYS A 36 -10.84 -11.73 -5.97
CA LYS A 36 -11.31 -11.63 -7.36
C LYS A 36 -12.84 -11.49 -7.45
N GLU A 37 -13.58 -12.24 -6.65
CA GLU A 37 -15.05 -12.14 -6.54
C GLU A 37 -15.52 -10.77 -6.02
N ARG A 38 -14.65 -10.07 -5.28
CA ARG A 38 -14.85 -8.69 -4.82
C ARG A 38 -14.30 -7.64 -5.78
N GLY A 39 -13.98 -8.03 -7.02
CA GLY A 39 -13.48 -7.12 -8.07
C GLY A 39 -11.99 -6.80 -8.01
N ALA A 40 -11.21 -7.44 -7.14
CA ALA A 40 -9.78 -7.20 -6.99
C ALA A 40 -8.94 -8.40 -7.47
N ASN A 41 -8.23 -8.24 -8.59
CA ASN A 41 -7.31 -9.27 -9.08
C ASN A 41 -5.96 -9.18 -8.35
N ILE A 42 -5.69 -10.13 -7.47
CA ILE A 42 -4.47 -10.17 -6.64
C ILE A 42 -3.61 -11.41 -6.89
N GLY A 43 -2.38 -11.40 -6.39
CA GLY A 43 -1.57 -12.60 -6.21
C GLY A 43 -0.31 -12.35 -5.41
N PHE A 44 0.50 -13.40 -5.23
CA PHE A 44 1.66 -13.37 -4.33
C PHE A 44 2.96 -13.77 -5.05
N SER A 45 4.06 -13.09 -4.76
CA SER A 45 5.36 -13.36 -5.36
C SER A 45 6.50 -13.19 -4.35
N ALA A 46 7.51 -14.05 -4.46
CA ALA A 46 8.76 -13.92 -3.74
C ALA A 46 9.90 -13.38 -4.62
N LYS A 47 9.65 -13.15 -5.92
CA LYS A 47 10.64 -12.67 -6.90
C LYS A 47 10.47 -11.21 -7.27
N ARG A 48 9.24 -10.68 -7.19
CA ARG A 48 8.92 -9.32 -7.65
C ARG A 48 9.43 -8.22 -6.71
N PHE A 49 9.85 -8.59 -5.51
CA PHE A 49 10.35 -7.66 -4.50
C PHE A 49 11.78 -8.03 -4.15
N GLU A 50 12.62 -7.01 -4.00
CA GLU A 50 13.99 -7.15 -3.49
C GLU A 50 14.00 -7.74 -2.07
N HIS A 51 12.99 -7.36 -1.27
CA HIS A 51 12.78 -7.82 0.10
C HIS A 51 11.42 -8.52 0.24
N PRO A 52 11.29 -9.79 -0.20
CA PRO A 52 10.03 -10.53 -0.14
C PRO A 52 9.57 -10.87 1.29
N GLU A 53 10.46 -10.78 2.28
CA GLU A 53 10.21 -10.92 3.71
C GLU A 53 9.60 -9.68 4.37
N LYS A 54 9.51 -8.56 3.64
CA LYS A 54 8.81 -7.35 4.09
C LYS A 54 7.41 -7.31 3.49
N LEU A 55 6.48 -6.63 4.17
CA LEU A 55 5.11 -6.43 3.70
C LEU A 55 5.07 -5.40 2.56
N ASN A 56 5.27 -5.88 1.33
CA ASN A 56 5.28 -5.08 0.11
C ASN A 56 4.10 -5.43 -0.78
N ALA A 57 3.65 -4.45 -1.56
CA ALA A 57 2.64 -4.63 -2.58
C ALA A 57 3.02 -3.79 -3.81
N ASN A 58 2.44 -4.12 -4.97
CA ASN A 58 2.64 -3.39 -6.21
C ASN A 58 1.41 -3.53 -7.10
N ALA A 59 0.85 -2.39 -7.51
CA ALA A 59 -0.30 -2.29 -8.38
C ALA A 59 -0.08 -2.88 -9.79
N GLY A 60 1.17 -2.86 -10.28
CA GLY A 60 1.48 -3.09 -11.69
C GLY A 60 1.22 -1.85 -12.55
N LEU A 61 1.60 -1.93 -13.83
CA LEU A 61 1.66 -0.75 -14.71
C LEU A 61 0.30 -0.35 -15.29
N PHE A 62 -0.59 -1.31 -15.52
CA PHE A 62 -1.89 -1.07 -16.16
C PHE A 62 -3.05 -1.24 -15.18
N ARG A 63 -4.18 -0.57 -15.45
CA ARG A 63 -5.41 -0.69 -14.64
C ARG A 63 -5.91 -2.13 -14.49
N SER A 64 -5.75 -2.95 -15.54
CA SER A 64 -6.09 -4.39 -15.53
C SER A 64 -5.02 -5.29 -14.90
N SER A 65 -3.85 -4.74 -14.55
CA SER A 65 -2.76 -5.52 -13.95
C SER A 65 -3.20 -6.13 -12.63
N LYS A 66 -2.71 -7.33 -12.34
CA LYS A 66 -2.85 -7.96 -11.03
C LYS A 66 -2.07 -7.15 -9.98
N VAL A 67 -2.67 -6.87 -8.83
CA VAL A 67 -1.93 -6.36 -7.65
C VAL A 67 -1.12 -7.52 -7.07
N ILE A 68 0.19 -7.38 -7.00
CA ILE A 68 1.06 -8.41 -6.45
C ILE A 68 1.48 -8.02 -5.05
N PHE A 69 1.39 -8.96 -4.12
CA PHE A 69 1.86 -8.86 -2.74
C PHE A 69 3.09 -9.73 -2.53
N SER A 70 3.93 -9.35 -1.57
CA SER A 70 5.08 -10.17 -1.18
C SER A 70 4.66 -11.50 -0.56
N SER A 71 5.58 -12.46 -0.51
CA SER A 71 5.34 -13.73 0.18
C SER A 71 5.13 -13.56 1.70
N GLU A 72 5.61 -12.46 2.28
CA GLU A 72 5.33 -12.14 3.68
C GLU A 72 3.84 -11.92 3.94
N TRP A 73 3.11 -11.25 3.05
CA TRP A 73 1.67 -11.04 3.23
C TRP A 73 0.90 -12.34 3.33
N ILE A 74 1.19 -13.30 2.46
CA ILE A 74 0.49 -14.59 2.49
C ILE A 74 0.87 -15.43 3.72
N ALA A 75 2.07 -15.26 4.27
CA ALA A 75 2.44 -15.88 5.54
C ALA A 75 1.53 -15.38 6.69
N TYR A 76 1.33 -14.07 6.79
CA TYR A 76 0.42 -13.48 7.78
C TYR A 76 -1.02 -13.94 7.56
N LEU A 77 -1.52 -13.88 6.32
CA LEU A 77 -2.90 -14.27 5.99
C LEU A 77 -3.21 -15.76 6.22
N LEU A 78 -2.21 -16.64 6.23
CA LEU A 78 -2.43 -18.07 6.47
C LEU A 78 -2.17 -18.49 7.92
N MET A 79 -1.23 -17.84 8.62
CA MET A 79 -0.77 -18.30 9.94
C MET A 79 -1.06 -17.34 11.09
N ARG A 80 -1.31 -16.06 10.82
CA ARG A 80 -1.53 -15.01 11.84
C ARG A 80 -2.70 -14.10 11.47
N ASN A 81 -3.73 -14.65 10.83
CA ASN A 81 -4.81 -13.85 10.25
C ASN A 81 -5.84 -13.43 11.29
N ASP A 82 -5.50 -12.41 12.06
CA ASP A 82 -6.42 -11.69 12.92
C ASP A 82 -7.03 -10.48 12.20
N GLU A 83 -7.83 -9.70 12.93
CA GLU A 83 -8.49 -8.50 12.43
C GLU A 83 -7.47 -7.41 12.04
N GLU A 84 -6.40 -7.23 12.81
CA GLU A 84 -5.35 -6.24 12.51
C GLU A 84 -4.68 -6.55 11.17
N VAL A 85 -4.30 -7.81 10.95
CA VAL A 85 -3.71 -8.29 9.70
C VAL A 85 -4.67 -8.13 8.53
N THR A 86 -5.94 -8.49 8.73
CA THR A 86 -6.97 -8.36 7.69
C THR A 86 -7.15 -6.90 7.28
N ASN A 87 -7.26 -5.99 8.25
CA ASN A 87 -7.39 -4.56 7.99
C ASN A 87 -6.14 -3.98 7.33
N ALA A 88 -4.94 -4.37 7.79
CA ALA A 88 -3.69 -3.94 7.17
C ALA A 88 -3.54 -4.43 5.72
N PHE A 89 -4.00 -5.65 5.43
CA PHE A 89 -4.02 -6.18 4.08
C PHE A 89 -5.03 -5.44 3.19
N LEU A 90 -6.23 -5.16 3.69
CA LEU A 90 -7.24 -4.36 2.98
C LEU A 90 -6.75 -2.95 2.71
N ALA A 91 -6.10 -2.31 3.68
CA ALA A 91 -5.47 -1.00 3.51
C ALA A 91 -4.38 -1.03 2.43
N ALA A 92 -3.53 -2.06 2.43
CA ALA A 92 -2.53 -2.23 1.39
C ALA A 92 -3.15 -2.46 0.00
N LEU A 93 -4.19 -3.28 -0.08
CA LEU A 93 -4.91 -3.53 -1.34
C LEU A 93 -5.58 -2.26 -1.88
N GLY A 94 -6.29 -1.54 -1.02
CA GLY A 94 -6.96 -0.30 -1.38
C GLY A 94 -5.99 0.76 -1.87
N HIS A 95 -4.85 0.89 -1.20
CA HIS A 95 -3.75 1.78 -1.60
C HIS A 95 -3.24 1.46 -3.02
N GLU A 96 -2.93 0.20 -3.32
CA GLU A 96 -2.46 -0.19 -4.66
C GLU A 96 -3.54 -0.03 -5.74
N LEU A 97 -4.80 -0.24 -5.40
CA LEU A 97 -5.91 0.00 -6.33
C LEU A 97 -6.12 1.50 -6.58
N ALA A 98 -5.91 2.36 -5.58
CA ALA A 98 -5.99 3.81 -5.72
C ALA A 98 -5.00 4.35 -6.76
N HIS A 99 -3.77 3.81 -6.80
CA HIS A 99 -2.79 4.14 -7.84
C HIS A 99 -3.26 3.83 -9.27
N LYS A 100 -4.24 2.95 -9.45
CA LYS A 100 -4.83 2.65 -10.77
C LYS A 100 -6.02 3.53 -11.14
N GLU A 101 -6.60 4.24 -10.16
CA GLU A 101 -7.77 5.08 -10.38
C GLU A 101 -7.38 6.50 -10.77
N LYS A 102 -6.51 7.13 -9.98
CA LYS A 102 -6.19 8.56 -10.11
C LYS A 102 -4.70 8.77 -9.80
N TYR A 103 -3.90 8.94 -10.86
CA TYR A 103 -2.44 8.94 -10.75
C TYR A 103 -1.83 9.96 -11.71
N ILE A 104 -0.96 10.81 -11.18
CA ILE A 104 -0.16 11.72 -11.99
C ILE A 104 1.25 11.14 -12.13
N PRO A 105 1.73 10.80 -13.34
CA PRO A 105 3.07 10.22 -13.52
C PRO A 105 4.17 11.17 -13.02
N PRO A 106 4.88 10.86 -11.91
CA PRO A 106 5.77 11.83 -11.27
C PRO A 106 6.97 12.21 -12.15
N TYR A 107 7.46 11.28 -12.97
CA TYR A 107 8.62 11.48 -13.84
C TYR A 107 8.40 12.53 -14.94
N LEU A 108 7.14 12.85 -15.27
CA LEU A 108 6.82 13.96 -16.19
C LEU A 108 7.07 15.34 -15.56
N HIS A 109 7.37 15.38 -14.25
CA HIS A 109 7.59 16.61 -13.48
C HIS A 109 8.98 16.59 -12.83
N LEU A 110 10.05 16.49 -13.64
CA LEU A 110 11.44 16.23 -13.18
C LEU A 110 11.93 17.10 -12.00
N PHE A 111 11.56 18.38 -11.93
CA PHE A 111 11.94 19.30 -10.84
C PHE A 111 11.00 19.28 -9.63
N SER A 112 9.93 18.49 -9.68
CA SER A 112 8.91 18.39 -8.65
C SER A 112 8.40 16.96 -8.47
N VAL A 113 9.21 15.96 -8.88
CA VAL A 113 8.89 14.53 -8.78
C VAL A 113 8.47 14.18 -7.36
N LYS A 114 9.22 14.68 -6.38
CA LYS A 114 8.95 14.44 -4.96
C LYS A 114 7.54 14.89 -4.55
N PHE A 115 7.14 16.09 -4.95
CA PHE A 115 5.80 16.60 -4.65
C PHE A 115 4.72 15.74 -5.29
N VAL A 116 4.82 15.46 -6.59
CA VAL A 116 3.80 14.69 -7.31
C VAL A 116 3.70 13.26 -6.77
N ALA A 117 4.84 12.60 -6.56
CA ALA A 117 4.86 11.24 -6.02
C ALA A 117 4.27 11.19 -4.60
N TRP A 118 4.63 12.14 -3.73
CA TRP A 118 4.09 12.20 -2.37
C TRP A 118 2.59 12.47 -2.33
N VAL A 119 2.07 13.33 -3.21
CA VAL A 119 0.62 13.53 -3.36
C VAL A 119 -0.07 12.23 -3.76
N ASN A 120 0.47 11.50 -4.75
CA ASN A 120 -0.11 10.23 -5.18
C ASN A 120 -0.16 9.19 -4.04
N GLU A 121 0.91 9.09 -3.24
CA GLU A 121 1.00 8.18 -2.09
C GLU A 121 -0.03 8.53 -1.00
N VAL A 122 -0.10 9.82 -0.62
CA VAL A 122 -1.03 10.26 0.42
C VAL A 122 -2.48 10.18 -0.05
N TYR A 123 -2.75 10.50 -1.32
CA TYR A 123 -4.08 10.29 -1.90
C TYR A 123 -4.50 8.82 -1.81
N ALA A 124 -3.58 7.89 -2.13
CA ALA A 124 -3.87 6.47 -2.09
C ALA A 124 -4.18 5.97 -0.66
N ASP A 125 -3.55 6.54 0.38
CA ASP A 125 -3.91 6.27 1.78
C ASP A 125 -5.34 6.67 2.11
N PHE A 126 -5.69 7.93 1.83
CA PHE A 126 -7.02 8.47 2.13
C PHE A 126 -8.11 7.77 1.30
N LEU A 127 -7.83 7.42 0.05
CA LEU A 127 -8.80 6.67 -0.76
C LEU A 127 -8.98 5.24 -0.23
N SER A 128 -7.90 4.61 0.24
CA SER A 128 -7.98 3.28 0.85
C SER A 128 -8.82 3.29 2.12
N GLU A 129 -8.68 4.31 2.96
CA GLU A 129 -9.52 4.50 4.14
C GLU A 129 -11.01 4.56 3.75
N ASN A 130 -11.35 5.45 2.82
CA ASN A 130 -12.74 5.69 2.43
C ASN A 130 -13.39 4.45 1.79
N LYS A 131 -12.66 3.75 0.91
CA LYS A 131 -13.24 2.64 0.12
C LYS A 131 -13.10 1.27 0.77
N PHE A 132 -12.01 1.01 1.48
CA PHE A 132 -11.65 -0.34 1.96
C PHE A 132 -11.72 -0.48 3.48
N LEU A 133 -11.69 0.65 4.20
CA LEU A 133 -11.80 0.68 5.66
C LEU A 133 -13.06 1.46 6.12
N HIS A 134 -14.04 1.62 5.23
CA HIS A 134 -15.33 2.24 5.52
C HIS A 134 -15.24 3.66 6.14
N GLY A 135 -14.24 4.44 5.75
CA GLY A 135 -14.02 5.78 6.31
C GLY A 135 -13.50 5.77 7.75
N ASN A 136 -12.96 4.64 8.24
CA ASN A 136 -12.45 4.54 9.60
C ASN A 136 -10.96 4.90 9.65
N ARG A 137 -10.68 6.15 10.05
CA ARG A 137 -9.32 6.67 10.24
C ARG A 137 -8.48 5.84 11.20
N GLN A 138 -9.06 5.33 12.28
CA GLN A 138 -8.32 4.54 13.26
C GLN A 138 -7.83 3.22 12.67
N LEU A 139 -8.65 2.57 11.82
CA LEU A 139 -8.22 1.37 11.10
C LEU A 139 -7.09 1.67 10.10
N LEU A 140 -7.12 2.83 9.44
CA LEU A 140 -6.02 3.28 8.59
C LEU A 140 -4.74 3.44 9.42
N LEU A 141 -4.80 4.19 10.52
CA LEU A 141 -3.66 4.45 11.38
C LEU A 141 -3.07 3.16 11.97
N ASN A 142 -3.91 2.24 12.43
CA ASN A 142 -3.47 0.93 12.93
C ASN A 142 -2.77 0.14 11.80
N SER A 143 -3.35 0.12 10.61
CA SER A 143 -2.77 -0.55 9.42
C SER A 143 -1.41 0.02 9.01
N MET A 144 -1.28 1.35 9.02
CA MET A 144 -0.02 2.04 8.70
C MET A 144 1.03 1.77 9.77
N ASN A 145 0.67 1.81 11.06
CA ASN A 145 1.56 1.47 12.16
C ASN A 145 2.00 -0.01 12.12
N PHE A 146 1.08 -0.92 11.80
CA PHE A 146 1.39 -2.34 11.59
C PHE A 146 2.45 -2.49 10.49
N LYS A 147 2.23 -1.92 9.29
CA LYS A 147 3.22 -1.99 8.19
C LYS A 147 4.54 -1.33 8.56
N ARG A 148 4.52 -0.16 9.24
CA ARG A 148 5.71 0.53 9.72
C ARG A 148 6.53 -0.36 10.67
N SER A 149 5.88 -1.06 11.59
CA SER A 149 6.54 -1.96 12.56
C SER A 149 7.30 -3.13 11.91
N LYS A 150 6.96 -3.48 10.65
CA LYS A 150 7.60 -4.55 9.88
C LYS A 150 8.63 -4.03 8.86
N LYS A 151 8.93 -2.73 8.88
CA LYS A 151 9.96 -2.08 8.05
C LYS A 151 11.19 -1.77 8.91
N GLY A 152 12.36 -1.80 8.29
CA GLY A 152 13.63 -1.48 8.97
C GLY A 152 13.80 0.03 9.13
N GLU A 153 14.08 0.72 8.03
CA GLU A 153 14.24 2.18 8.01
C GLU A 153 12.94 2.87 7.61
N ASP A 154 12.60 3.94 8.33
CA ASP A 154 11.51 4.84 8.01
C ASP A 154 12.06 6.21 7.63
N LYS A 155 12.19 6.46 6.33
CA LYS A 155 12.77 7.70 5.80
C LYS A 155 12.04 8.19 4.57
N ASP A 156 12.02 9.51 4.44
CA ASP A 156 11.54 10.20 3.25
C ASP A 156 12.50 9.93 2.08
N ASP A 157 11.95 9.55 0.93
CA ASP A 157 12.71 9.45 -0.31
C ASP A 157 12.07 10.30 -1.44
N ARG A 158 12.63 10.19 -2.65
CA ARG A 158 12.20 10.97 -3.82
C ARG A 158 10.79 10.60 -4.29
N LEU A 159 10.35 9.36 -4.10
CA LEU A 159 9.08 8.82 -4.58
C LEU A 159 8.09 8.57 -3.45
N HIS A 160 8.56 8.19 -2.26
CA HIS A 160 7.73 7.81 -1.14
C HIS A 160 8.04 8.69 0.08
N PRO A 161 7.02 9.31 0.71
CA PRO A 161 7.19 9.86 2.04
C PRO A 161 7.34 8.71 3.06
N SER A 162 8.05 8.99 4.15
CA SER A 162 8.15 8.09 5.30
C SER A 162 6.75 7.71 5.83
N TRP A 163 6.65 6.53 6.44
CA TRP A 163 5.46 6.12 7.16
C TRP A 163 5.09 7.12 8.25
N LYS A 164 6.06 7.60 9.05
CA LYS A 164 5.83 8.68 10.02
C LYS A 164 5.18 9.91 9.41
N ARG A 165 5.64 10.37 8.23
CA ARG A 165 5.04 11.52 7.55
C ARG A 165 3.63 11.23 7.05
N ARG A 166 3.40 10.06 6.46
CA ARG A 166 2.07 9.67 5.98
C ARG A 166 1.07 9.54 7.13
N ILE A 167 1.50 8.94 8.24
CA ILE A 167 0.73 8.85 9.50
C ILE A 167 0.43 10.25 10.02
N HIS A 168 1.41 11.16 10.06
CA HIS A 168 1.19 12.54 10.48
C HIS A 168 0.10 13.23 9.64
N TYR A 169 0.09 13.04 8.32
CA TYR A 169 -0.98 13.58 7.48
C TYR A 169 -2.34 12.95 7.82
N ALA A 170 -2.41 11.63 7.99
CA ALA A 170 -3.63 10.95 8.40
C ALA A 170 -4.09 11.37 9.82
N GLU A 171 -3.21 11.76 10.72
CA GLU A 171 -3.60 12.22 12.06
C GLU A 171 -4.12 13.67 12.05
N ASN A 172 -3.62 14.52 11.15
CA ASN A 172 -3.80 15.97 11.22
C ASN A 172 -4.71 16.56 10.14
N PHE A 173 -5.16 15.76 9.17
CA PHE A 173 -6.03 16.18 8.08
C PHE A 173 -7.23 15.26 7.97
N GLU A 174 -8.43 15.79 8.10
CA GLU A 174 -9.68 15.01 8.06
C GLU A 174 -9.91 14.39 6.67
N THR A 175 -9.69 15.17 5.62
CA THR A 175 -9.91 14.75 4.22
C THR A 175 -8.69 15.05 3.35
N PHE A 176 -8.65 14.42 2.17
CA PHE A 176 -7.65 14.74 1.15
C PHE A 176 -8.13 15.93 0.32
N ASP A 177 -7.71 17.12 0.71
CA ASP A 177 -8.16 18.39 0.13
C ASP A 177 -6.99 19.29 -0.32
N GLU A 178 -7.33 20.50 -0.75
CA GLU A 178 -6.35 21.51 -1.14
C GLU A 178 -5.36 21.84 -0.01
N LYS A 179 -5.84 21.90 1.25
CA LYS A 179 -5.01 22.24 2.41
C LYS A 179 -3.91 21.20 2.60
N LEU A 180 -4.25 19.91 2.50
CA LEU A 180 -3.27 18.82 2.57
C LEU A 180 -2.30 18.85 1.38
N ILE A 181 -2.79 19.03 0.15
CA ILE A 181 -1.92 19.10 -1.04
C ILE A 181 -0.90 20.25 -0.93
N ARG A 182 -1.33 21.41 -0.43
CA ARG A 182 -0.43 22.55 -0.18
C ARG A 182 0.58 22.25 0.94
N GLN A 183 0.19 21.53 1.99
CA GLN A 183 1.11 21.07 3.02
C GLN A 183 2.17 20.13 2.44
N ILE A 184 1.78 19.16 1.61
CA ILE A 184 2.71 18.25 0.92
C ILE A 184 3.66 19.04 0.00
N ALA A 185 3.17 20.08 -0.69
CA ALA A 185 4.02 20.94 -1.52
C ALA A 185 5.11 21.64 -0.71
N LYS A 186 4.77 22.15 0.48
CA LYS A 186 5.72 22.77 1.42
C LYS A 186 6.77 21.74 1.88
N ASP A 187 6.32 20.56 2.31
CA ASP A 187 7.20 19.50 2.84
C ASP A 187 8.12 18.90 1.76
N ALA A 188 7.63 18.81 0.52
CA ALA A 188 8.39 18.39 -0.64
C ALA A 188 9.22 19.53 -1.28
N ARG A 189 9.14 20.75 -0.73
CA ARG A 189 9.81 21.98 -1.22
C ARG A 189 9.47 22.35 -2.67
N CYS A 190 8.26 22.04 -3.13
CA CYS A 190 7.77 22.45 -4.44
C CYS A 190 7.34 23.92 -4.41
N LYS A 191 7.96 24.76 -5.24
CA LYS A 191 7.63 26.20 -5.37
C LYS A 191 6.82 26.52 -6.64
N ASN A 192 6.59 25.54 -7.50
CA ASN A 192 5.90 25.75 -8.77
C ASN A 192 4.38 25.89 -8.55
N LYS A 193 3.92 27.13 -8.37
CA LYS A 193 2.51 27.47 -8.11
C LYS A 193 1.54 26.91 -9.18
N LYS A 194 1.94 26.94 -10.46
CA LYS A 194 1.11 26.41 -11.56
C LYS A 194 0.93 24.89 -11.45
N LEU A 195 2.01 24.18 -11.15
CA LEU A 195 1.95 22.73 -10.93
C LEU A 195 1.13 22.38 -9.69
N ILE A 196 1.33 23.09 -8.58
CA ILE A 196 0.56 22.88 -7.35
C ILE A 196 -0.93 23.03 -7.64
N GLN A 197 -1.33 24.10 -8.32
CA GLN A 197 -2.73 24.30 -8.68
C GLN A 197 -3.27 23.19 -9.59
N LYS A 198 -2.49 22.78 -10.60
CA LYS A 198 -2.87 21.65 -11.47
C LYS A 198 -3.10 20.36 -10.69
N VAL A 199 -2.27 20.08 -9.69
CA VAL A 199 -2.40 18.89 -8.84
C VAL A 199 -3.64 18.99 -7.94
N ILE A 200 -3.90 20.16 -7.35
CA ILE A 200 -5.13 20.43 -6.58
C ILE A 200 -6.35 20.16 -7.47
N ASP A 201 -6.42 20.83 -8.61
CA ASP A 201 -7.53 20.69 -9.55
C ASP A 201 -7.72 19.24 -10.01
N HIS A 202 -6.62 18.51 -10.24
CA HIS A 202 -6.71 17.11 -10.59
C HIS A 202 -7.40 16.31 -9.50
N TYR A 203 -7.05 16.49 -8.22
CA TYR A 203 -7.51 15.61 -7.14
C TYR A 203 -8.84 16.03 -6.51
N THR A 204 -9.15 17.32 -6.44
CA THR A 204 -10.30 17.86 -5.69
C THR A 204 -11.48 18.29 -6.57
N LYS A 205 -11.32 18.27 -7.89
CA LYS A 205 -12.40 18.50 -8.87
C LYS A 205 -12.64 17.21 -9.65
#